data_AF-A0A934HDI3-F1
#
_entry.id   AF-A0A934HDI3-F1
#
_cell.length_a   1.000
_cell.length_b   1.000
_cell.length_c   1.000
_cell.angle_alpha   90.00
_cell.angle_beta   90.00
_cell.angle_gamma   90.00
#
_symmetry.space_group_name_H-M   'P 1'
#
loop_
_entity.id
_entity.type
_entity.pdbx_description
1 polymer ?
#
loop_
_entity_poly.entity_id
_entity_poly.type
_entity_poly.pdbx_seq_one_letter_code
_entity_poly.pdbx_strand_id
1 'polypeptide(L)'
;KGLTYADPPGPLVHELTYETEPVMLVGHNPFMEDLTALMLTGSDEKTPVSFGTSSTACLELSGNQWVLKWVLHRELIPDGEKD
;
A
#
# COMPACT_ATOMS: atom_id res chain seq x y z
N LYS A 1 -7.16 -20.25 -1.82
CA LYS A 1 -6.05 -20.08 -0.84
C LYS A 1 -5.81 -18.59 -0.70
N GLY A 2 -5.54 -18.09 0.51
CA GLY A 2 -5.25 -16.67 0.73
C GLY A 2 -3.77 -16.34 0.53
N LEU A 3 -3.44 -15.06 0.54
CA LEU A 3 -2.07 -14.55 0.55
C LEU A 3 -1.50 -14.55 1.97
N THR A 4 -0.19 -14.75 2.07
CA THR A 4 0.63 -14.59 3.26
C THR A 4 1.58 -13.40 3.06
N TYR A 5 2.20 -12.93 4.15
CA TYR A 5 3.14 -11.81 4.06
C TYR A 5 4.41 -12.11 3.24
N ALA A 6 4.70 -13.38 2.97
CA ALA A 6 5.91 -13.83 2.28
C ALA A 6 5.66 -14.17 0.80
N ASP A 7 4.41 -14.04 0.33
CA ASP A 7 4.09 -14.26 -1.07
C ASP A 7 4.60 -13.09 -1.94
N PRO A 8 4.97 -13.32 -3.21
CA PRO A 8 5.40 -12.26 -4.09
C PRO A 8 4.24 -11.29 -4.40
N PRO A 9 4.45 -9.96 -4.37
CA PRO A 9 3.37 -8.98 -4.58
C PRO A 9 3.00 -8.79 -6.06
N GLY A 10 3.86 -9.21 -6.99
CA GLY A 10 3.70 -8.99 -8.44
C GLY A 10 2.35 -9.39 -9.04
N PRO A 11 1.79 -10.59 -8.74
CA PRO A 11 0.47 -10.98 -9.20
C PRO A 11 -0.63 -9.98 -8.80
N LEU A 12 -0.57 -9.46 -7.57
CA LEU A 12 -1.57 -8.52 -7.05
C LEU A 12 -1.46 -7.15 -7.74
N VAL A 13 -0.26 -6.67 -8.06
CA VAL A 13 -0.08 -5.41 -8.83
C VAL A 13 -0.78 -5.48 -10.18
N HIS A 14 -0.67 -6.62 -10.86
CA HIS A 14 -1.34 -6.83 -12.13
C HIS A 14 -2.86 -6.78 -11.98
N GLU A 15 -3.42 -7.50 -10.99
CA GLU A 15 -4.86 -7.51 -10.69
C GLU A 15 -5.39 -6.10 -10.38
N LEU A 16 -4.70 -5.34 -9.52
CA LEU A 16 -5.09 -3.98 -9.12
C LEU A 16 -5.16 -2.98 -10.28
N THR A 17 -4.45 -3.25 -11.39
CA THR A 17 -4.49 -2.38 -12.58
C THR A 17 -5.84 -2.48 -13.32
N TYR A 18 -6.59 -3.57 -13.11
CA TYR A 18 -7.90 -3.78 -13.73
C TYR A 18 -9.08 -3.48 -12.80
N GLU A 19 -8.82 -3.12 -11.54
CA GLU A 19 -9.86 -2.75 -10.60
C GLU A 19 -10.53 -1.43 -11.03
N THR A 20 -11.85 -1.45 -11.14
CA THR A 20 -12.62 -0.27 -11.58
C THR A 20 -13.13 0.58 -10.42
N GLU A 21 -13.06 0.05 -9.19
CA GLU A 21 -13.52 0.69 -7.97
C GLU A 21 -12.39 0.83 -6.95
N PRO A 22 -12.45 1.81 -6.03
CA PRO A 22 -11.46 1.92 -4.97
C PRO A 22 -11.44 0.67 -4.07
N VAL A 23 -10.26 0.10 -3.86
CA VAL A 23 -10.05 -1.05 -2.97
C VAL A 23 -9.18 -0.67 -1.77
N MET A 24 -9.51 -1.21 -0.60
CA MET A 24 -8.68 -1.12 0.59
C MET A 24 -7.97 -2.47 0.82
N LEU A 25 -6.64 -2.44 0.80
CA LEU A 25 -5.81 -3.60 1.11
C LEU A 25 -5.34 -3.51 2.55
N VAL A 26 -5.58 -4.58 3.32
CA VAL A 26 -5.14 -4.69 4.71
C VAL A 26 -4.23 -5.92 4.82
N GLY A 27 -3.02 -5.70 5.30
CA GLY A 27 -2.00 -6.73 5.36
C GLY A 27 -0.89 -6.39 6.35
N HIS A 28 0.22 -7.11 6.24
CA HIS A 28 1.37 -6.97 7.11
C HIS A 28 2.62 -6.67 6.28
N ASN A 29 3.63 -6.07 6.90
CA ASN A 29 4.96 -5.96 6.32
C ASN A 29 5.64 -7.35 6.35
N PRO A 30 6.60 -7.63 5.43
CA PRO A 30 7.10 -6.76 4.36
C PRO A 30 6.16 -6.63 3.15
N PHE A 31 5.17 -7.51 2.98
CA PHE A 31 4.31 -7.53 1.80
C PHE A 31 3.73 -6.15 1.40
N MET A 32 3.23 -5.37 2.37
CA MET A 32 2.68 -4.04 2.07
C MET A 32 3.74 -3.04 1.58
N GLU A 33 4.96 -3.11 2.13
CA GLU A 33 6.09 -2.28 1.70
C GLU A 33 6.56 -2.70 0.30
N ASP A 34 6.73 -3.99 0.06
CA ASP A 34 7.15 -4.54 -1.24
C ASP A 34 6.10 -4.30 -2.34
N LEU A 35 4.81 -4.43 -2.01
CA LEU A 35 3.71 -4.15 -2.93
C LEU A 35 3.72 -2.67 -3.37
N THR A 36 3.80 -1.75 -2.41
CA THR A 36 3.81 -0.32 -2.74
C THR A 36 5.09 0.10 -3.45
N ALA A 37 6.23 -0.48 -3.11
CA ALA A 37 7.49 -0.32 -3.81
C ALA A 37 7.38 -0.69 -5.30
N LEU A 38 6.84 -1.88 -5.55
CA LEU A 38 6.65 -2.40 -6.91
C LEU A 38 5.65 -1.54 -7.70
N MET A 39 4.53 -1.14 -7.09
CA MET A 39 3.54 -0.27 -7.74
C MET A 39 4.14 1.10 -8.13
N LEU A 40 4.88 1.73 -7.23
CA LEU A 40 5.38 3.10 -7.42
C LEU A 40 6.65 3.18 -8.27
N THR A 41 7.52 2.16 -8.22
CA THR A 41 8.86 2.24 -8.81
C THR A 41 9.15 1.15 -9.83
N GLY A 42 8.31 0.12 -9.93
CA GLY A 42 8.57 -1.07 -10.75
C GLY A 42 9.64 -2.00 -10.16
N SER A 43 10.06 -1.79 -8.92
CA SER A 43 11.05 -2.59 -8.20
C SER A 43 10.72 -2.66 -6.71
N ASP A 44 10.89 -3.84 -6.11
CA ASP A 44 10.74 -4.09 -4.66
C ASP A 44 12.06 -3.83 -3.87
N GLU A 45 13.17 -3.54 -4.56
CA GLU A 45 14.46 -3.22 -3.92
C GLU A 45 14.50 -1.83 -3.26
N LYS A 46 13.48 -1.01 -3.47
CA LYS A 46 13.35 0.34 -2.93
C LYS A 46 12.15 0.40 -2.00
N THR A 47 12.27 1.05 -0.84
CA THR A 47 11.15 1.22 0.09
C THR A 47 10.70 2.68 0.11
N PRO A 48 9.94 3.17 -0.90
CA PRO A 48 9.56 4.57 -1.00
C PRO A 48 8.53 4.99 0.05
N VAL A 49 7.83 4.02 0.65
CA VAL A 49 6.83 4.22 1.70
C VAL A 49 7.15 3.27 2.84
N SER A 50 7.30 3.81 4.05
CA SER A 50 7.42 3.00 5.26
C SER A 50 6.05 2.84 5.90
N PHE A 51 5.71 1.63 6.33
CA PHE A 51 4.46 1.37 7.04
C PHE A 51 4.72 1.09 8.51
N GLY A 52 4.08 1.88 9.38
CA GLY A 52 3.95 1.57 10.80
C GLY A 52 2.63 0.85 11.11
N THR A 53 2.48 0.33 12.32
CA THR A 53 1.18 -0.20 12.79
C THR A 53 0.08 0.85 12.62
N SER A 54 -1.06 0.45 12.03
CA SER A 54 -2.18 1.35 11.75
C SER A 54 -1.82 2.55 10.88
N SER A 55 -0.88 2.40 9.96
CA SER A 55 -0.66 3.36 8.88
C SER A 55 -1.46 3.00 7.63
N THR A 56 -1.74 4.00 6.80
CA THR A 56 -2.46 3.84 5.53
C THR A 56 -1.81 4.71 4.48
N ALA A 57 -1.62 4.17 3.27
CA ALA A 57 -1.20 4.92 2.11
C ALA A 57 -2.28 4.84 1.03
N CYS A 58 -2.53 5.95 0.35
CA CYS A 58 -3.42 6.00 -0.81
C CYS A 58 -2.59 6.12 -2.07
N LEU A 59 -2.78 5.16 -2.97
CA LEU A 59 -2.21 5.15 -4.30
C LEU A 59 -3.34 5.37 -5.31
N GLU A 60 -3.03 6.06 -6.39
CA GLU A 60 -3.93 6.31 -7.51
C GLU A 60 -3.23 5.88 -8.80
N LEU A 61 -3.94 5.18 -9.68
CA LEU A 61 -3.44 4.91 -11.02
C LEU A 61 -3.71 6.14 -11.89
N SER A 62 -2.66 6.90 -12.22
CA SER A 62 -2.76 8.10 -13.05
C SER A 62 -2.16 7.81 -14.43
N GLY A 63 -3.02 7.68 -15.43
CA GLY A 63 -2.62 7.19 -16.75
C GLY A 63 -2.19 5.72 -16.66
N ASN A 64 -0.88 5.47 -16.76
CA ASN A 64 -0.31 4.12 -16.71
C ASN A 64 0.74 3.95 -15.60
N GLN A 65 0.69 4.82 -14.58
CA GLN A 65 1.64 4.83 -13.47
C GLN A 65 0.89 5.02 -12.16
N TRP A 66 1.28 4.26 -11.14
CA TRP A 66 0.81 4.50 -9.78
C TRP A 66 1.49 5.72 -9.19
N VAL A 67 0.70 6.55 -8.51
CA VAL A 67 1.19 7.72 -7.79
C VAL A 67 0.77 7.64 -6.32
N LEU A 68 1.66 8.05 -5.42
CA LEU A 68 1.35 8.19 -4.01
C LEU A 68 0.60 9.50 -3.78
N LYS A 69 -0.66 9.41 -3.34
CA LYS A 69 -1.51 10.59 -3.06
C LYS A 69 -1.25 11.13 -1.66
N TRP A 70 -1.19 10.25 -0.68
CA TRP A 70 -0.90 10.59 0.71
C TRP A 70 -0.52 9.34 1.52
N VAL A 71 0.14 9.57 2.65
CA VAL A 71 0.39 8.58 3.70
C VAL A 71 -0.09 9.16 5.02
N LEU A 72 -0.84 8.37 5.76
CA LEU A 72 -1.32 8.70 7.09
C LEU A 72 -0.74 7.70 8.08
N HIS A 73 0.19 8.17 8.92
CA HIS A 73 0.67 7.40 10.06
C HIS A 73 -0.22 7.68 11.27
N ARG A 74 -0.45 6.67 12.13
CA ARG A 74 -1.25 6.80 13.35
C ARG A 74 -0.80 7.97 14.25
N GLU A 75 0.50 8.24 14.27
CA GLU A 75 1.14 9.31 15.05
C GLU A 75 0.73 10.73 14.61
N LEU A 76 0.24 10.89 13.37
CA LEU A 76 -0.25 12.17 12.85
C LEU A 76 -1.70 12.47 13.26
N ILE A 77 -2.41 11.46 13.79
CA ILE A 77 -3.79 11.60 14.26
C ILE A 77 -3.74 11.95 15.75
N PRO A 78 -4.24 13.13 16.17
CA PRO A 78 -4.35 13.47 17.58
C PRO A 78 -5.09 12.37 18.34
N ASP A 79 -4.72 12.14 19.60
CA ASP A 79 -5.55 11.30 20.45
C ASP A 79 -6.93 11.94 20.54
N GLY A 80 -7.96 11.23 20.08
CA GLY A 80 -9.33 11.70 20.18
C GLY A 80 -9.64 12.01 21.64
N GLU A 81 -10.34 13.12 21.89
CA GLU A 81 -10.92 13.38 23.20
C GLU A 81 -11.66 12.12 23.65
N LYS A 82 -11.23 11.58 24.79
CA LYS A 82 -11.97 10.51 25.46
C LYS A 82 -13.18 11.18 26.10
N ASP A 83 -14.27 11.26 25.33
CA ASP A 83 -15.61 11.49 25.89
C ASP A 83 -15.97 10.37 26.89
#